data_AF-A0A090XES9-F1
#
_entry.id   AF-A0A090XES9-F1
#
_cell.length_a   1.000
_cell.length_b   1.000
_cell.length_c   1.000
_cell.angle_alpha   90.00
_cell.angle_beta   90.00
_cell.angle_gamma   90.00
#
_symmetry.space_group_name_H-M   'P 1'
#
loop_
_entity.id
_entity.type
_entity.pdbx_description
1 polymer ?
#
loop_
_entity_poly.entity_id
_entity_poly.type
_entity_poly.pdbx_seq_one_letter_code
_entity_poly.pdbx_strand_id
1 'polypeptide(L)'
;MFKPRERMSALFFLGILFLCQSHATLSQNSKEDYPDAKEVMAQLTRTYMRHSVEHSPKVKCSYQVFYKKGSHLKYDKVVLPQGVKVPQYHSSFYVKRVENSTIYLSSKAEIDMGLTQVEILFSDLKSCMVTKGPDMNYFPKECRLWMTESSFAEPSAQCTESFKRLCTSAPFSYDIT
;
A
#
# COMPACT_ATOMS: atom_id res chain seq x y z
N MET A 1 -74.04 -18.89 5.61
CA MET A 1 -73.33 -20.17 5.41
C MET A 1 -72.20 -19.95 4.40
N PHE A 2 -71.01 -20.47 4.71
CA PHE A 2 -69.79 -20.58 3.90
C PHE A 2 -68.98 -19.32 3.51
N LYS A 3 -67.81 -19.21 4.16
CA LYS A 3 -66.57 -18.69 3.59
C LYS A 3 -65.97 -19.78 2.68
N PRO A 4 -65.22 -19.43 1.63
CA PRO A 4 -63.75 -19.29 1.76
C PRO A 4 -63.22 -18.08 0.98
N ARG A 5 -62.47 -17.15 1.57
CA ARG A 5 -60.99 -17.10 1.61
C ARG A 5 -60.29 -17.79 0.43
N GLU A 6 -60.11 -17.03 -0.65
CA GLU A 6 -58.92 -17.18 -1.50
C GLU A 6 -57.96 -16.01 -1.25
N ARG A 7 -56.71 -16.39 -1.03
CA ARG A 7 -55.54 -15.57 -0.74
C ARG A 7 -54.77 -15.34 -2.05
N MET A 8 -54.10 -14.18 -2.13
CA MET A 8 -52.80 -13.97 -2.80
C MET A 8 -52.79 -14.23 -4.32
N SER A 9 -52.45 -13.27 -5.18
CA SER A 9 -51.08 -12.78 -5.30
C SER A 9 -51.05 -11.62 -6.30
N ALA A 10 -51.36 -10.39 -5.88
CA ALA A 10 -51.20 -9.21 -6.74
C ALA A 10 -50.19 -8.19 -6.17
N LEU A 11 -49.50 -8.53 -5.09
CA LEU A 11 -48.52 -7.63 -4.44
C LEU A 11 -47.07 -8.12 -4.52
N PHE A 12 -46.81 -9.27 -5.15
CA PHE A 12 -45.45 -9.82 -5.21
C PHE A 12 -44.60 -9.34 -6.39
N PHE A 13 -45.18 -8.67 -7.40
CA PHE A 13 -44.43 -8.30 -8.61
C PHE A 13 -43.98 -6.83 -8.69
N LEU A 14 -44.42 -5.97 -7.76
CA LEU A 14 -43.92 -4.58 -7.68
C LEU A 14 -42.76 -4.41 -6.68
N GLY A 15 -42.50 -5.41 -5.83
CA GLY A 15 -41.37 -5.40 -4.89
C GLY A 15 -40.05 -5.95 -5.46
N ILE A 16 -40.09 -6.67 -6.58
CA ILE A 16 -38.90 -7.35 -7.15
C ILE A 16 -38.16 -6.46 -8.16
N LEU A 17 -38.84 -5.49 -8.80
CA LEU A 17 -38.17 -4.51 -9.67
C LEU A 17 -37.38 -3.44 -8.88
N PHE A 18 -37.58 -3.34 -7.57
CA PHE A 18 -36.82 -2.43 -6.70
C PHE A 18 -35.59 -3.06 -6.05
N LEU A 19 -35.37 -4.37 -6.21
CA LEU A 19 -34.25 -5.10 -5.59
C LEU A 19 -33.11 -5.44 -6.57
N CYS A 20 -33.29 -5.18 -7.87
CA CYS A 20 -32.25 -5.40 -8.89
C CYS A 20 -31.40 -4.16 -9.22
N GLN A 21 -31.54 -3.06 -8.48
CA GLN A 21 -30.65 -1.89 -8.62
C GLN A 21 -29.73 -1.64 -7.42
N SER A 22 -29.71 -2.54 -6.42
CA SER A 22 -28.90 -2.36 -5.19
C SER A 22 -27.53 -3.03 -5.22
N HIS A 23 -27.12 -3.65 -6.34
CA HIS A 23 -25.75 -4.16 -6.52
C HIS A 23 -24.82 -3.17 -7.25
N ALA A 24 -25.20 -1.89 -7.33
CA ALA A 24 -24.35 -0.81 -7.84
C ALA A 24 -24.10 0.31 -6.81
N THR A 25 -24.18 0.00 -5.52
CA THR A 25 -23.71 0.89 -4.44
C THR A 25 -22.56 0.25 -3.68
N LEU A 26 -21.43 0.09 -4.37
CA LEU A 26 -20.11 0.17 -3.75
C LEU A 26 -19.13 0.92 -4.68
N SER A 27 -19.62 2.02 -5.27
CA SER A 27 -18.79 3.08 -5.80
C SER A 27 -19.02 4.28 -4.89
N GLN A 28 -18.22 4.39 -3.83
CA GLN A 28 -17.91 5.58 -3.02
C GLN A 28 -17.48 5.16 -1.62
N ASN A 29 -16.19 4.87 -1.44
CA ASN A 29 -15.47 5.18 -0.21
C ASN A 29 -13.99 5.37 -0.58
N SER A 30 -13.72 6.46 -1.30
CA SER A 30 -12.42 7.13 -1.31
C SER A 30 -12.17 7.82 0.05
N LYS A 31 -12.15 7.03 1.12
CA LYS A 31 -11.87 7.40 2.52
C LYS A 31 -11.10 6.22 3.11
N GLU A 32 -9.80 6.22 3.30
CA GLU A 32 -8.83 7.31 3.40
C GLU A 32 -7.67 7.06 2.42
N ASP A 33 -7.44 7.99 1.50
CA ASP A 33 -6.04 8.26 1.15
C ASP A 33 -5.37 8.75 2.44
N TYR A 34 -4.14 8.33 2.71
CA TYR A 34 -3.41 8.57 3.97
C TYR A 34 -3.85 7.69 5.16
N PRO A 35 -3.62 6.37 5.12
CA PRO A 35 -3.93 5.45 6.21
C PRO A 35 -3.05 5.69 7.46
N ASP A 36 -3.49 5.19 8.62
CA ASP A 36 -2.67 5.16 9.83
C ASP A 36 -1.41 4.32 9.61
N ALA A 37 -0.25 4.97 9.65
CA ALA A 37 1.02 4.33 9.35
C ALA A 37 1.41 3.26 10.38
N LYS A 38 0.97 3.36 11.65
CA LYS A 38 1.28 2.33 12.66
C LYS A 38 0.56 1.03 12.31
N GLU A 39 -0.70 1.12 11.88
CA GLU A 39 -1.47 -0.04 11.44
C GLU A 39 -0.86 -0.65 10.18
N VAL A 40 -0.52 0.17 9.18
CA VAL A 40 0.13 -0.30 7.95
C VAL A 40 1.44 -1.03 8.24
N MET A 41 2.30 -0.47 9.09
CA MET A 41 3.58 -1.09 9.47
C MET A 41 3.41 -2.41 10.21
N ALA A 42 2.34 -2.54 11.01
CA ALA A 42 2.04 -3.76 11.74
C ALA A 42 1.54 -4.88 10.82
N GLN A 43 0.74 -4.54 9.79
CA GLN A 43 0.17 -5.52 8.86
C GLN A 43 1.12 -5.86 7.70
N LEU A 44 1.79 -4.85 7.14
CA LEU A 44 2.66 -4.98 5.97
C LEU A 44 4.13 -4.91 6.37
N THR A 45 4.55 -5.88 7.17
CA THR A 45 5.91 -5.92 7.74
C THR A 45 7.01 -6.11 6.69
N ARG A 46 6.74 -6.81 5.58
CA ARG A 46 7.66 -6.96 4.44
C ARG A 46 6.93 -6.82 3.13
N THR A 47 7.45 -5.96 2.26
CA THR A 47 6.86 -5.71 0.94
C THR A 47 7.92 -5.43 -0.12
N TYR A 48 7.65 -5.83 -1.35
CA TYR A 48 8.52 -5.77 -2.52
C TYR A 48 8.05 -4.67 -3.47
N MET A 49 8.99 -3.92 -4.03
CA MET A 49 8.72 -2.85 -4.97
C MET A 49 8.27 -3.47 -6.29
N ARG A 50 6.99 -3.28 -6.62
CA ARG A 50 6.46 -3.69 -7.93
C ARG A 50 6.63 -2.57 -8.95
N HIS A 51 6.26 -1.35 -8.58
CA HIS A 51 6.36 -0.19 -9.45
C HIS A 51 7.09 0.98 -8.78
N SER A 52 7.81 1.77 -9.57
CA SER A 52 8.31 3.09 -9.16
C SER A 52 8.16 4.11 -10.28
N VAL A 53 7.90 5.36 -9.92
CA VAL A 53 8.03 6.50 -10.85
C VAL A 53 9.50 6.78 -11.20
N GLU A 54 10.41 6.50 -10.28
CA GLU A 54 11.85 6.64 -10.53
C GLU A 54 12.37 5.44 -11.33
N HIS A 55 13.09 5.71 -12.41
CA HIS A 55 13.74 4.67 -13.18
C HIS A 55 15.09 4.31 -12.55
N SER A 56 15.23 3.06 -12.11
CA SER A 56 16.48 2.53 -11.56
C SER A 56 16.91 1.29 -12.33
N PRO A 57 17.50 1.44 -13.54
CA PRO A 57 17.80 0.30 -14.43
C PRO A 57 18.79 -0.71 -13.86
N LYS A 58 19.54 -0.35 -12.81
CA LYS A 58 20.48 -1.24 -12.12
C LYS A 58 19.83 -2.02 -10.98
N VAL A 59 18.54 -1.83 -10.72
CA VAL A 59 17.80 -2.52 -9.65
C VAL A 59 17.01 -3.66 -10.25
N LYS A 60 17.26 -4.88 -9.79
CA LYS A 60 16.47 -6.06 -10.15
C LYS A 60 15.22 -6.15 -9.28
N CYS A 61 15.44 -6.08 -7.97
CA CYS A 61 14.40 -6.14 -6.95
C CYS A 61 14.74 -5.16 -5.82
N SER A 62 13.72 -4.63 -5.17
CA SER A 62 13.86 -3.88 -3.93
C SER A 62 12.76 -4.32 -2.98
N TYR A 63 13.05 -4.44 -1.69
CA TYR A 63 12.04 -4.68 -0.66
C TYR A 63 12.28 -3.79 0.54
N GLN A 64 11.22 -3.56 1.30
CA GLN A 64 11.30 -2.87 2.58
C GLN A 64 10.74 -3.73 3.70
N VAL A 65 11.26 -3.51 4.91
CA VAL A 65 10.89 -4.27 6.11
C VAL A 65 10.71 -3.34 7.30
N PHE A 66 9.61 -3.50 8.02
CA PHE A 66 9.38 -2.94 9.35
C PHE A 66 9.50 -4.05 10.41
N TYR A 67 10.30 -3.83 11.45
CA TYR A 67 10.50 -4.83 12.50
C TYR A 67 10.95 -4.20 13.83
N LYS A 68 10.79 -4.94 14.92
CA LYS A 68 11.27 -4.55 16.24
C LYS A 68 12.64 -5.19 16.52
N LYS A 69 13.60 -4.39 16.98
CA LYS A 69 14.93 -4.82 17.45
C LYS A 69 15.15 -4.29 18.86
N GLY A 70 14.99 -5.15 19.86
CA GLY A 70 14.99 -4.72 21.28
C GLY A 70 13.81 -3.78 21.56
N SER A 71 14.08 -2.61 22.12
CA SER A 71 13.09 -1.56 22.35
C SER A 71 12.82 -0.68 21.12
N HIS A 72 13.59 -0.81 20.04
CA HIS A 72 13.52 0.06 18.88
C HIS A 72 12.70 -0.54 17.74
N LEU A 73 11.90 0.30 17.08
CA LEU A 73 11.27 0.00 15.80
C LEU A 73 12.22 0.40 14.67
N LYS A 74 12.38 -0.47 13.67
CA LYS A 74 13.34 -0.36 12.59
C LYS A 74 12.62 -0.39 11.24
N TYR A 75 13.20 0.31 10.27
CA TYR A 75 12.81 0.28 8.87
C TYR A 75 14.06 0.03 8.04
N ASP A 76 14.07 -1.05 7.27
CA ASP A 76 15.15 -1.37 6.35
C ASP A 76 14.62 -1.35 4.92
N LYS A 77 15.34 -0.68 4.01
CA LYS A 77 15.15 -0.76 2.56
C LYS A 77 16.34 -1.51 1.97
N VAL A 78 16.07 -2.60 1.27
CA VAL A 78 17.09 -3.47 0.69
C VAL A 78 16.93 -3.48 -0.82
N VAL A 79 18.01 -3.17 -1.52
CA VAL A 79 18.05 -3.11 -2.98
C VAL A 79 18.97 -4.21 -3.50
N LEU A 80 18.40 -5.08 -4.32
CA LEU A 80 19.08 -6.14 -5.04
C LEU A 80 19.43 -5.63 -6.44
N PRO A 81 20.73 -5.44 -6.75
CA PRO A 81 21.15 -4.94 -8.04
C PRO A 81 21.00 -5.99 -9.14
N GLN A 82 20.90 -5.53 -10.38
CA GLN A 82 20.95 -6.39 -11.55
C GLN A 82 22.41 -6.82 -11.82
N GLY A 83 22.65 -8.13 -11.88
CA GLY A 83 23.96 -8.72 -12.18
C GLY A 83 24.63 -9.43 -10.97
N VAL A 84 25.40 -10.47 -11.26
CA VAL A 84 25.85 -11.51 -10.31
C VAL A 84 26.90 -11.03 -9.29
N LYS A 85 27.47 -9.81 -9.45
CA LYS A 85 28.65 -9.36 -8.68
C LYS A 85 28.51 -8.01 -7.98
N VAL A 86 27.31 -7.42 -7.93
CA VAL A 86 27.12 -6.12 -7.28
C VAL A 86 26.62 -6.34 -5.85
N PRO A 87 27.26 -5.77 -4.82
CA PRO A 87 26.81 -5.87 -3.44
C PRO A 87 25.38 -5.35 -3.29
N GLN A 88 24.60 -6.02 -2.44
CA GLN A 88 23.28 -5.54 -2.04
C GLN A 88 23.43 -4.22 -1.29
N TYR A 89 22.54 -3.27 -1.57
CA TYR A 89 22.51 -2.00 -0.84
C TYR A 89 21.44 -2.05 0.24
N HIS A 90 21.84 -1.72 1.47
CA HIS A 90 20.99 -1.81 2.66
C HIS A 90 20.94 -0.45 3.35
N SER A 91 19.77 0.20 3.34
CA SER A 91 19.51 1.40 4.12
C SER A 91 18.74 1.01 5.38
N SER A 92 19.38 1.11 6.55
CA SER A 92 18.75 0.77 7.83
C SER A 92 18.49 2.02 8.66
N PHE A 93 17.24 2.18 9.09
CA PHE A 93 16.77 3.33 9.85
C PHE A 93 16.09 2.89 11.15
N TYR A 94 16.08 3.80 12.12
CA TYR A 94 15.26 3.76 13.31
C TYR A 94 14.00 4.57 13.04
N VAL A 95 12.84 4.00 13.36
CA VAL A 95 11.59 4.75 13.37
C VAL A 95 11.56 5.58 14.64
N LYS A 96 11.59 6.90 14.48
CA LYS A 96 11.66 7.86 15.58
C LYS A 96 10.29 8.23 16.09
N ARG A 97 9.39 8.51 15.16
CA ARG A 97 7.99 8.78 15.43
C ARG A 97 7.15 8.49 14.19
N VAL A 98 5.87 8.30 14.43
CA VAL A 98 4.86 8.04 13.41
C VAL A 98 3.71 8.99 13.67
N GLU A 99 3.39 9.83 12.69
CA GLU A 99 2.34 10.84 12.76
C GLU A 99 1.41 10.62 11.56
N ASN A 100 0.16 10.24 11.84
CA ASN A 100 -0.83 9.90 10.82
C ASN A 100 -0.27 8.87 9.82
N SER A 101 -0.13 9.27 8.54
CA SER A 101 0.39 8.45 7.45
C SER A 101 1.91 8.57 7.23
N THR A 102 2.62 9.32 8.07
CA THR A 102 4.04 9.65 7.88
C THR A 102 4.92 9.00 8.94
N ILE A 103 5.99 8.37 8.48
CA ILE A 103 7.00 7.68 9.29
C ILE A 103 8.28 8.50 9.26
N TYR A 104 8.72 8.99 10.42
CA TYR A 104 9.97 9.73 10.55
C TYR A 104 11.11 8.77 10.93
N LEU A 105 12.19 8.84 10.16
CA LEU A 105 13.29 7.88 10.16
C LEU A 105 14.63 8.57 10.42
N SER A 106 15.52 7.88 11.15
CA SER A 106 16.90 8.34 11.36
C SER A 106 17.88 7.17 11.26
N SER A 107 19.09 7.40 10.78
CA SER A 107 20.16 6.40 10.81
C SER A 107 20.73 6.18 12.23
N LYS A 108 20.43 7.08 13.19
CA LYS A 108 20.95 7.04 14.56
C LYS A 108 19.87 6.67 15.57
N ALA A 109 20.17 5.77 16.50
CA ALA A 109 19.21 5.29 17.51
C ALA A 109 18.78 6.38 18.51
N GLU A 110 19.72 7.25 18.90
CA GLU A 110 19.56 8.17 20.04
C GLU A 110 19.18 9.60 19.62
N ILE A 111 19.49 9.99 18.38
CA ILE A 111 19.41 11.39 17.95
C ILE A 111 18.19 11.61 17.03
N ASP A 112 17.40 12.64 17.32
CA ASP A 112 16.32 13.14 16.47
C ASP A 112 16.79 14.36 15.64
N MET A 113 17.78 14.14 14.78
CA MET A 113 18.31 15.14 13.85
C MET A 113 18.44 14.54 12.46
N GLY A 114 18.17 15.36 11.42
CA GLY A 114 18.27 14.93 10.02
C GLY A 114 17.27 13.84 9.67
N LEU A 115 16.02 13.96 10.14
CA LEU A 115 14.98 12.98 9.86
C LEU A 115 14.69 12.90 8.36
N THR A 116 14.66 11.67 7.86
CA THR A 116 14.04 11.37 6.58
C THR A 116 12.63 10.82 6.81
N GLN A 117 11.81 10.76 5.77
CA GLN A 117 10.38 10.47 5.90
C GLN A 117 9.89 9.50 4.83
N VAL A 118 9.10 8.53 5.25
CA VAL A 118 8.26 7.72 4.35
C VAL A 118 6.82 8.14 4.57
N GLU A 119 6.15 8.60 3.52
CA GLU A 119 4.74 8.95 3.53
C GLU A 119 3.95 7.81 2.87
N ILE A 120 2.97 7.24 3.57
CA ILE A 120 2.06 6.22 3.02
C ILE A 120 0.84 6.93 2.44
N LEU A 121 0.70 6.90 1.12
CA LEU A 121 -0.41 7.55 0.42
C LEU A 121 -1.66 6.66 0.40
N PHE A 122 -1.46 5.34 0.37
CA PHE A 122 -2.53 4.34 0.30
C PHE A 122 -2.04 3.01 0.86
N SER A 123 -2.95 2.23 1.45
CA SER A 123 -2.75 0.83 1.82
C SER A 123 -4.09 0.13 1.86
N ASP A 124 -4.12 -1.13 1.44
CA ASP A 124 -5.28 -2.01 1.68
C ASP A 124 -5.10 -2.83 2.98
N LEU A 125 -4.04 -2.55 3.75
CA LEU A 125 -3.65 -3.22 4.99
C LEU A 125 -3.38 -4.72 4.87
N LYS A 126 -3.36 -5.28 3.65
CA LYS A 126 -3.25 -6.73 3.46
C LYS A 126 -2.24 -7.12 2.40
N SER A 127 -2.29 -6.47 1.25
CA SER A 127 -1.54 -6.87 0.06
C SER A 127 -0.56 -5.81 -0.43
N CYS A 128 -0.82 -4.52 -0.23
CA CYS A 128 0.00 -3.47 -0.80
C CYS A 128 -0.05 -2.14 -0.07
N MET A 129 0.92 -1.28 -0.39
CA MET A 129 0.89 0.14 -0.05
C MET A 129 1.55 0.98 -1.14
N VAL A 130 1.16 2.25 -1.23
CA VAL A 130 1.80 3.26 -2.07
C VAL A 130 2.53 4.23 -1.18
N THR A 131 3.81 4.49 -1.44
CA THR A 131 4.61 5.41 -0.61
C THR A 131 5.39 6.43 -1.41
N LYS A 132 5.79 7.51 -0.73
CA LYS A 132 6.88 8.41 -1.14
C LYS A 132 8.05 8.30 -0.15
N GLY A 133 9.26 8.53 -0.65
CA GLY A 133 10.47 8.52 0.16
C GLY A 133 11.07 7.12 0.36
N PRO A 134 12.11 6.99 1.22
CA PRO A 134 12.63 8.00 2.13
C PRO A 134 13.42 9.13 1.45
N ASP A 135 13.88 8.98 0.21
CA ASP A 135 14.89 9.88 -0.36
C ASP A 135 14.31 11.16 -0.99
N MET A 136 13.25 11.74 -0.41
CA MET A 136 12.45 12.83 -1.01
C MET A 136 13.25 14.12 -1.28
N ASN A 137 14.33 14.38 -0.55
CA ASN A 137 15.21 15.52 -0.80
C ASN A 137 15.97 15.40 -2.13
N TYR A 138 16.26 14.17 -2.56
CA TYR A 138 16.97 13.88 -3.80
C TYR A 138 15.99 13.54 -4.94
N PHE A 139 14.88 12.87 -4.59
CA PHE A 139 13.88 12.40 -5.52
C PHE A 139 12.47 12.87 -5.09
N PRO A 140 12.12 14.15 -5.28
CA PRO A 140 10.86 14.71 -4.76
C PRO A 140 9.60 14.15 -5.44
N LYS A 141 9.75 13.56 -6.62
CA LYS A 141 8.66 12.91 -7.38
C LYS A 141 8.62 11.40 -7.19
N GLU A 142 9.44 10.88 -6.30
CA GLU A 142 9.56 9.45 -6.07
C GLU A 142 8.26 8.91 -5.45
N CYS A 143 7.72 7.88 -6.07
CA CYS A 143 6.47 7.24 -5.66
C CYS A 143 6.56 5.77 -6.02
N ARG A 144 6.24 4.87 -5.08
CA ARG A 144 6.47 3.44 -5.21
C ARG A 144 5.23 2.64 -4.81
N LEU A 145 4.92 1.60 -5.57
CA LEU A 145 3.95 0.57 -5.20
C LEU A 145 4.72 -0.60 -4.58
N TRP A 146 4.42 -0.89 -3.32
CA TRP A 146 4.98 -2.01 -2.60
C TRP A 146 3.91 -3.08 -2.37
N MET A 147 4.32 -4.34 -2.45
CA MET A 147 3.40 -5.48 -2.40
C MET A 147 3.94 -6.61 -1.54
N THR A 148 3.05 -7.36 -0.90
CA THR A 148 3.45 -8.63 -0.28
C THR A 148 3.87 -9.63 -1.37
N GLU A 149 4.69 -10.61 -1.00
CA GLU A 149 5.13 -11.67 -1.92
C GLU A 149 3.94 -12.40 -2.57
N SER A 150 2.96 -12.78 -1.75
CA SER A 150 1.76 -13.52 -2.20
C SER A 150 0.91 -12.79 -3.25
N SER A 151 0.96 -11.45 -3.25
CA SER A 151 0.15 -10.62 -4.14
C SER A 151 0.99 -10.00 -5.27
N PHE A 152 2.29 -10.28 -5.33
CA PHE A 152 3.18 -9.60 -6.26
C PHE A 152 2.86 -9.97 -7.71
N ALA A 153 2.63 -11.25 -8.02
CA ALA A 153 2.36 -11.68 -9.40
C ALA A 153 1.04 -11.11 -9.93
N GLU A 154 0.01 -11.11 -9.09
CA GLU A 154 -1.36 -10.72 -9.43
C GLU A 154 -1.85 -9.62 -8.47
N PRO A 155 -1.50 -8.35 -8.75
CA PRO A 155 -1.90 -7.24 -7.90
C PRO A 155 -3.40 -6.99 -8.00
N SER A 156 -4.03 -6.64 -6.87
CA SER A 156 -5.43 -6.21 -6.87
C SER A 156 -5.58 -4.93 -7.71
N ALA A 157 -6.75 -4.78 -8.36
CA ALA A 157 -7.07 -3.58 -9.12
C ALA A 157 -6.90 -2.32 -8.25
N GLN A 158 -7.40 -2.36 -7.02
CA GLN A 158 -7.31 -1.29 -6.03
C GLN A 158 -5.86 -0.80 -5.82
N CYS A 159 -4.90 -1.71 -5.65
CA CYS A 159 -3.48 -1.34 -5.49
C CYS A 159 -2.93 -0.60 -6.71
N THR A 160 -3.21 -1.12 -7.90
CA THR A 160 -2.68 -0.53 -9.15
C THR A 160 -3.37 0.79 -9.52
N GLU A 161 -4.66 0.91 -9.26
CA GLU A 161 -5.45 2.12 -9.50
C GLU A 161 -5.08 3.23 -8.53
N SER A 162 -4.93 2.92 -7.24
CA SER A 162 -4.43 3.87 -6.24
C SER A 162 -3.04 4.38 -6.60
N PHE A 163 -2.12 3.51 -7.02
CA PHE A 163 -0.80 3.96 -7.50
C PHE A 163 -0.91 4.92 -8.69
N LYS A 164 -1.68 4.57 -9.73
CA LYS A 164 -1.85 5.42 -10.92
C LYS A 164 -2.42 6.79 -10.57
N ARG A 165 -3.45 6.80 -9.72
CA ARG A 165 -4.13 8.02 -9.27
C ARG A 165 -3.23 8.91 -8.42
N LEU A 166 -2.45 8.34 -7.50
CA LEU A 166 -1.65 9.08 -6.51
C LEU A 166 -0.26 9.50 -7.03
N CYS A 167 0.36 8.69 -7.90
CA CYS A 167 1.70 8.95 -8.39
C CYS A 167 1.73 9.73 -9.73
N THR A 168 0.62 9.76 -10.49
CA THR A 168 0.41 10.61 -11.69
C THR A 168 1.47 10.49 -12.80
N SER A 169 2.29 9.44 -12.82
CA SER A 169 3.40 9.25 -13.75
C SER A 169 3.48 7.80 -14.23
N ALA A 170 4.13 7.58 -15.38
CA ALA A 170 4.32 6.24 -15.93
C ALA A 170 5.20 5.39 -15.00
N PRO A 171 4.78 4.18 -14.62
CA PRO A 171 5.57 3.31 -13.75
C PRO A 171 6.66 2.56 -14.52
N PHE A 172 7.82 2.39 -13.86
CA PHE A 172 8.78 1.34 -14.14
C PHE A 172 8.47 0.13 -13.28
N SER A 173 8.51 -1.07 -13.87
CA SER A 173 8.20 -2.33 -13.19
C SER A 173 9.48 -3.06 -12.80
N TYR A 174 9.43 -3.78 -11.69
CA TYR A 174 10.56 -4.51 -11.11
C TYR A 174 10.16 -5.95 -10.78
N ASP A 175 11.16 -6.82 -10.66
CA ASP A 175 10.98 -8.22 -10.28
C ASP A 175 10.96 -8.37 -8.75
N ILE A 176 10.48 -9.53 -8.29
CA ILE A 176 10.50 -9.90 -6.86
C ILE A 176 11.83 -10.54 -6.42
N THR A 177 12.61 -11.07 -7.37
CA THR A 177 13.88 -11.79 -7.11
C THR A 177 14.83 -11.72 -8.29
#